data_AF-A0A2W4SEY7-F1
#
_entry.id   AF-A0A2W4SEY7-F1
#
_cell.length_a   1.000
_cell.length_b   1.000
_cell.length_c   1.000
_cell.angle_alpha   90.00
_cell.angle_beta   90.00
_cell.angle_gamma   90.00
#
_symmetry.space_group_name_H-M   'P 1'
#
loop_
_entity.id
_entity.type
_entity.pdbx_description
1 polymer ?
#
loop_
_entity_poly.entity_id
_entity_poly.type
_entity_poly.pdbx_seq_one_letter_code
_entity_poly.pdbx_strand_id
1 'polypeptide(L)' 'MGSFSLVHWVILLIVVMLLFGRGRISDLMGDFAKGITSFKKGLAEGDTPPAPPPQQVTNTATTPVAPASDEVRR' A
#
# COMPACT_ATOMS: atom_id res chain seq x y z
N MET A 1 -34.03 0.76 25.90
CA MET A 1 -33.05 1.84 25.64
C MET A 1 -31.90 1.27 24.82
N GLY A 2 -32.02 1.17 23.49
CA GLY A 2 -31.02 0.47 22.67
C GLY A 2 -31.10 0.76 21.16
N SER A 3 -32.19 1.38 20.72
CA SER A 3 -32.48 1.64 19.30
C SER A 3 -31.76 2.86 18.72
N PHE A 4 -31.11 3.68 19.55
CA PHE A 4 -30.46 4.92 19.09
C PHE A 4 -28.98 4.75 18.73
N SER A 5 -28.28 3.75 19.25
CA SER A 5 -26.82 3.67 19.07
C SER A 5 -26.44 3.27 17.64
N LEU A 6 -27.00 2.18 17.13
CA LEU A 6 -26.61 1.65 15.82
C LEU A 6 -27.09 2.53 14.65
N VAL A 7 -28.33 3.02 14.72
CA VAL A 7 -28.90 3.91 13.71
C VAL A 7 -28.17 5.26 13.66
N HIS A 8 -27.79 5.82 14.82
CA HIS A 8 -27.06 7.10 14.87
C HIS A 8 -25.69 7.00 14.18
N TRP A 9 -24.93 5.93 14.41
CA TRP A 9 -23.64 5.72 13.73
C TRP A 9 -23.79 5.58 12.21
N VAL A 10 -24.83 4.88 11.74
CA VAL A 10 -25.12 4.78 10.30
C VAL A 10 -25.50 6.14 9.70
N ILE A 11 -26.34 6.92 10.37
CA ILE A 11 -26.73 8.27 9.92
C ILE A 11 -25.50 9.19 9.86
N LEU A 12 -24.63 9.13 10.86
CA LEU A 12 -23.42 9.95 10.91
C LEU A 12 -22.47 9.61 9.76
N LEU A 13 -22.27 8.31 9.45
CA LEU A 13 -21.48 7.90 8.28
C LEU A 13 -22.08 8.39 6.97
N ILE A 14 -23.41 8.35 6.83
CA ILE A 14 -24.09 8.87 5.64
C ILE A 14 -23.86 10.38 5.49
N VAL A 15 -24.01 11.14 6.58
CA VAL A 15 -23.78 12.60 6.57
C VAL A 15 -22.34 12.93 6.21
N VAL A 16 -21.36 12.22 6.78
CA VAL A 16 -19.94 12.41 6.45
C VAL A 16 -19.67 12.06 4.99
N MET A 17 -20.23 10.95 4.48
CA MET A 17 -20.08 10.57 3.07
C MET A 17 -20.67 11.63 2.11
N LEU A 18 -21.81 12.24 2.48
CA LEU A 18 -22.43 13.32 1.71
C LEU A 18 -21.62 14.61 1.73
N LEU A 19 -21.05 14.98 2.89
CA LEU A 19 -20.28 16.22 3.05
C LEU A 19 -18.93 16.18 2.33
N PHE A 20 -18.24 15.04 2.42
CA PHE A 20 -16.90 14.88 1.85
C PHE A 20 -16.93 14.29 0.42
N GLY A 21 -18.01 13.59 0.05
CA GLY A 21 -18.16 12.92 -1.25
C GLY A 21 -17.22 11.71 -1.41
N ARG A 22 -17.50 10.85 -2.40
CA ARG A 22 -16.74 9.59 -2.59
C ARG A 22 -15.25 9.76 -2.92
N GLY A 23 -14.89 10.90 -3.52
CA GLY A 23 -13.54 11.14 -4.03
C GLY A 23 -12.55 11.52 -2.94
N ARG A 24 -12.92 12.46 -2.07
CA ARG A 24 -12.01 13.00 -1.04
C ARG A 24 -11.67 11.99 0.05
N ILE A 25 -12.64 11.15 0.44
CA ILE A 25 -12.43 10.15 1.48
C ILE A 25 -11.43 9.08 1.02
N SER A 26 -11.47 8.63 -0.24
CA SER A 26 -10.54 7.59 -0.74
C SER A 26 -9.10 8.06 -0.80
N ASP A 27 -8.86 9.28 -1.29
CA ASP A 27 -7.51 9.85 -1.38
C ASP A 27 -6.91 10.05 0.03
N LEU A 28 -7.69 10.60 0.96
CA LEU A 28 -7.29 10.76 2.35
C LEU A 28 -7.07 9.39 3.03
N MET A 29 -7.99 8.43 2.87
CA MET A 29 -7.82 7.09 3.44
C MET A 29 -6.55 6.41 2.94
N GLY A 30 -6.16 6.61 1.68
CA GLY A 30 -4.93 6.05 1.11
C GLY A 30 -3.67 6.57 1.82
N ASP A 31 -3.58 7.88 2.03
CA ASP A 31 -2.45 8.49 2.71
C ASP A 31 -2.43 8.18 4.22
N PHE A 32 -3.60 8.19 4.86
CA PHE A 32 -3.74 7.76 6.25
C PHE A 32 -3.40 6.27 6.45
N ALA A 33 -3.83 5.39 5.54
CA ALA A 33 -3.55 3.96 5.61
C ALA A 33 -2.04 3.66 5.47
N LYS A 34 -1.33 4.36 4.59
CA LYS A 34 0.13 4.24 4.46
C LYS A 34 0.84 4.71 5.73
N GLY A 35 0.40 5.82 6.34
CA GLY A 35 0.94 6.34 7.61
C GLY A 35 0.74 5.36 8.77
N ILE A 36 -0.46 4.83 8.95
CA ILE A 36 -0.76 3.87 10.03
C ILE A 36 -0.05 2.52 9.78
N THR A 37 0.06 2.07 8.52
CA THR A 37 0.76 0.82 8.17
C THR A 37 2.26 0.90 8.43
N SER A 38 2.91 2.02 8.07
CA SER A 38 4.33 2.25 8.35
C SER A 38 4.61 2.38 9.84
N PHE A 39 3.72 3.02 10.60
CA PHE A 39 3.81 3.09 12.06
C PHE A 39 3.69 1.70 12.72
N LYS A 40 2.72 0.90 12.28
CA LYS A 40 2.55 -0.48 12.74
C LYS A 40 3.74 -1.38 12.37
N LYS A 41 4.30 -1.21 11.17
CA LYS A 41 5.53 -1.91 10.76
C LYS A 41 6.73 -1.52 11.61
N GLY A 42 6.94 -0.22 11.87
CA GLY A 42 8.04 0.25 12.71
C GLY A 42 7.93 -0.23 14.16
N LEU A 43 6.71 -0.35 14.70
CA LEU A 43 6.47 -0.97 16.01
C LEU A 43 6.75 -2.48 16.02
N ALA A 44 6.36 -3.19 14.96
CA ALA A 44 6.56 -4.64 14.85
C ALA A 44 8.02 -5.03 14.56
N GLU A 45 8.77 -4.20 13.82
CA GLU A 45 10.20 -4.40 13.55
C GLU A 45 11.07 -4.18 14.79
N GLY A 46 10.56 -3.52 15.84
CA GLY A 46 11.22 -3.45 17.15
C GLY A 46 11.34 -4.80 17.87
N ASP A 47 10.52 -5.79 17.49
CA ASP A 47 10.43 -7.11 18.13
C ASP A 47 10.79 -8.28 17.18
N THR A 48 11.08 -7.99 15.91
CA THR A 48 11.30 -9.03 14.88
C THR A 48 12.57 -8.74 14.07
N PRO A 49 13.47 -9.73 13.83
CA PRO A 49 14.66 -9.53 13.00
C PRO A 49 14.29 -9.00 11.60
N PRO A 50 15.16 -8.22 10.93
CA PRO A 50 14.81 -7.50 9.71
C PRO A 50 14.28 -8.46 8.65
N ALA A 51 13.04 -8.25 8.21
CA ALA A 51 12.50 -8.98 7.08
C ALA A 51 13.27 -8.57 5.80
N PRO A 52 13.63 -9.52 4.92
CA PRO A 52 14.36 -9.21 3.70
C PRO A 52 13.59 -8.17 2.87
N PRO A 53 14.30 -7.24 2.22
CA PRO A 53 13.66 -6.15 1.48
C PRO A 53 12.67 -6.71 0.45
N PRO A 54 11.51 -6.07 0.27
CA PRO A 54 10.51 -6.53 -0.69
C PRO A 54 11.16 -6.60 -2.07
N GLN A 55 11.22 -7.82 -2.62
CA GLN A 55 11.74 -8.07 -3.95
C GLN A 55 10.90 -7.24 -4.93
N GLN A 56 11.51 -6.19 -5.46
CA GLN A 56 10.96 -5.48 -6.59
C GLN A 56 10.82 -6.50 -7.71
N VAL A 57 9.60 -6.61 -8.26
CA VAL A 57 9.31 -7.48 -9.40
C VAL A 57 10.08 -6.89 -10.59
N THR A 58 11.30 -7.37 -10.84
CA THR A 58 12.04 -7.07 -12.06
C THR A 58 11.22 -7.62 -13.21
N ASN A 59 10.61 -6.72 -13.99
CA ASN A 59 10.02 -7.08 -15.28
C ASN A 59 11.16 -7.58 -16.18
N THR A 60 11.34 -8.90 -16.22
CA THR A 60 12.17 -9.58 -17.22
C THR A 60 11.43 -9.55 -18.56
N ALA A 61 11.33 -8.37 -19.17
CA ALA A 61 10.99 -8.25 -20.58
C ALA A 61 12.27 -8.41 -21.40
N THR A 62 12.50 -9.66 -21.81
CA THR A 62 13.11 -10.10 -23.06
C THR A 62 13.88 -9.05 -23.87
N THR A 63 15.19 -9.23 -24.04
CA THR A 63 15.83 -9.01 -25.34
C THR A 63 16.64 -10.25 -25.72
N PRO A 64 16.33 -10.90 -26.86
CA PRO A 64 17.00 -12.10 -27.34
C PRO A 64 18.39 -11.83 -27.91
N VAL A 65 19.28 -12.80 -27.70
CA VAL A 65 20.46 -13.23 -28.50
C VAL A 65 20.84 -12.38 -29.73
N ALA A 66 22.08 -11.89 -29.80
CA ALA A 66 22.96 -12.01 -30.97
C ALA A 66 24.44 -11.63 -30.68
N PRO A 67 25.42 -12.20 -31.41
CA PRO A 67 26.78 -12.47 -30.95
C PRO A 67 27.85 -11.55 -31.58
N ALA A 68 28.91 -11.22 -30.85
CA ALA A 68 30.15 -10.64 -31.41
C ALA A 68 31.28 -10.85 -30.38
N SER A 69 32.13 -11.88 -30.49
CA SER A 69 33.37 -11.92 -31.29
C SER A 69 34.39 -10.85 -30.92
N ASP A 70 35.19 -11.13 -29.89
CA ASP A 70 36.56 -10.66 -29.59
C ASP A 70 36.86 -11.25 -28.20
N GLU A 71 37.88 -12.06 -27.93
CA GLU A 71 39.24 -11.59 -27.64
C GLU A 71 40.05 -12.80 -27.08
N VAL A 72 40.04 -13.97 -27.76
CA VAL A 72 40.78 -15.18 -27.31
C VAL A 72 41.65 -15.74 -28.43
N ARG A 73 42.28 -14.87 -29.25
CA ARG A 73 43.36 -15.29 -30.17
C ARG A 73 44.11 -14.12 -30.81
N ARG A 74 44.98 -13.42 -30.08
CA ARG A 74 46.19 -12.78 -30.65
C ARG A 74 47.31 -12.78 -29.63
#